data_AF-A0A7Y2BQ05-F1
#
_entry.id   AF-A0A7Y2BQ05-F1
#
_cell.length_a   1.000
_cell.length_b   1.000
_cell.length_c   1.000
_cell.angle_alpha   90.00
_cell.angle_beta   90.00
_cell.angle_gamma   90.00
#
_symmetry.space_group_name_H-M   'P 1'
#
loop_
_entity.id
_entity.type
_entity.pdbx_description
1 polymer ?
#
loop_
_entity_poly.entity_id
_entity_poly.type
_entity_poly.pdbx_seq_one_letter_code
_entity_poly.pdbx_strand_id
1 'polypeptide(L)'
;MNKQLVMPSIVFVMLVTGMAAASAAQHTGRYVLKQTSDGFLRLDTETGAVAHCLKRDSRWQCDSLSAGAASQAPDIARLKLQNEELKDRVARLEEIVRSMTSRAGKPKTKLELPSDQELDEMMGFFEKLVSRFMRFARTLQDPPGEDI
;
A
#
# COMPACT_ATOMS: atom_id res chain seq x y z
N MET A 1 66.32 6.82 -75.22
CA MET A 1 64.89 6.86 -75.62
C MET A 1 64.06 6.28 -74.49
N ASN A 2 63.12 7.09 -73.99
CA ASN A 2 62.15 6.77 -72.93
C ASN A 2 61.04 5.81 -73.42
N LYS A 3 60.28 5.27 -72.44
CA LYS A 3 58.88 4.76 -72.48
C LYS A 3 58.74 3.27 -72.90
N GLN A 4 58.03 2.34 -72.22
CA GLN A 4 56.98 2.30 -71.17
C GLN A 4 57.02 0.93 -70.44
N LEU A 5 56.73 0.83 -69.13
CA LEU A 5 55.45 0.42 -68.48
C LEU A 5 54.97 -0.99 -68.95
N VAL A 6 54.71 -2.01 -68.11
CA VAL A 6 53.59 -2.10 -67.14
C VAL A 6 53.79 -3.18 -66.03
N MET A 7 53.44 -2.74 -64.81
CA MET A 7 53.07 -3.30 -63.48
C MET A 7 53.47 -4.68 -62.87
N PRO A 8 53.59 -4.69 -61.51
CA PRO A 8 54.11 -5.78 -60.67
C PRO A 8 53.04 -6.51 -59.83
N SER A 9 53.29 -7.76 -59.42
CA SER A 9 52.48 -8.44 -58.39
C SER A 9 53.11 -8.24 -57.01
N ILE A 10 52.63 -7.25 -56.26
CA ILE A 10 52.90 -7.09 -54.82
C ILE A 10 51.73 -7.72 -54.07
N VAL A 11 52.01 -8.80 -53.34
CA VAL A 11 51.07 -9.46 -52.42
C VAL A 11 50.86 -8.52 -51.22
N PHE A 12 49.71 -7.85 -51.19
CA PHE A 12 49.30 -6.98 -50.09
C PHE A 12 48.48 -7.79 -49.08
N VAL A 13 49.11 -8.18 -47.96
CA VAL A 13 48.43 -8.77 -46.81
C VAL A 13 47.66 -7.65 -46.09
N MET A 14 46.36 -7.55 -46.33
CA MET A 14 45.45 -6.69 -45.56
C MET A 14 45.22 -7.30 -44.18
N LEU A 15 45.86 -6.71 -43.17
CA LEU A 15 45.51 -6.89 -41.77
C LEU A 15 44.14 -6.23 -41.56
N VAL A 16 43.08 -7.03 -41.44
CA VAL A 16 41.73 -6.54 -41.11
C VAL A 16 41.73 -6.12 -39.64
N THR A 17 42.06 -4.86 -39.39
CA THR A 17 41.78 -4.19 -38.12
C THR A 17 40.28 -4.22 -37.89
N GLY A 18 39.86 -4.87 -36.79
CA GLY A 18 38.46 -4.88 -36.36
C GLY A 18 37.93 -3.47 -36.20
N MET A 19 37.02 -3.09 -37.10
CA MET A 19 36.20 -1.90 -36.92
C MET A 19 35.29 -2.18 -35.72
N ALA A 20 35.64 -1.65 -34.55
CA ALA A 20 34.68 -1.47 -33.49
C ALA A 20 33.64 -0.48 -34.02
N ALA A 21 32.56 -0.99 -34.60
CA ALA A 21 31.38 -0.21 -34.87
C ALA A 21 30.85 0.27 -33.52
N ALA A 22 31.19 1.51 -33.15
CA ALA A 22 30.45 2.24 -32.15
C ALA A 22 29.01 2.29 -32.68
N SER A 23 28.15 1.44 -32.13
CA SER A 23 26.74 1.46 -32.43
C SER A 23 26.21 2.82 -31.99
N ALA A 24 26.00 3.73 -32.96
CA ALA A 24 25.00 4.76 -32.82
C ALA A 24 23.68 4.01 -32.58
N ALA A 25 23.32 3.87 -31.31
CA ALA A 25 22.12 3.19 -30.86
C ALA A 25 20.93 3.79 -31.61
N GLN A 26 20.42 3.01 -32.56
CA GLN A 26 19.16 3.26 -33.24
C GLN A 26 18.13 3.55 -32.15
N HIS A 27 17.53 4.73 -32.23
CA HIS A 27 16.59 5.29 -31.26
C HIS A 27 15.22 4.60 -31.41
N THR A 28 15.17 3.29 -31.13
CA THR A 28 13.97 2.46 -31.22
C THR A 28 13.69 1.73 -29.90
N GLY A 29 14.24 2.24 -28.79
CA GLY A 29 13.93 1.78 -27.44
C GLY A 29 13.06 2.78 -26.68
N ARG A 30 12.24 2.28 -25.75
CA ARG A 30 11.40 3.10 -24.85
C ARG A 30 12.16 4.23 -24.14
N TYR A 31 13.47 4.06 -23.93
CA TYR A 31 14.30 5.05 -23.27
C TYR A 31 15.30 5.69 -24.23
N VAL A 32 15.23 7.01 -24.29
CA VAL A 32 16.12 7.90 -25.03
C VAL A 32 17.09 8.55 -24.06
N LEU A 33 18.40 8.36 -24.29
CA LEU A 33 19.45 8.96 -23.47
C LEU A 33 20.14 10.10 -24.24
N LYS A 34 20.26 11.26 -23.61
CA LYS A 34 21.01 12.43 -24.11
C LYS A 34 22.05 12.84 -23.09
N GLN A 35 23.30 12.97 -23.51
CA GLN A 35 24.40 13.32 -22.61
C GLN A 35 24.31 14.81 -22.21
N THR A 36 24.64 15.12 -20.95
CA THR A 36 24.76 16.49 -20.41
C THR A 36 26.18 16.72 -19.90
N SER A 37 26.49 17.93 -19.43
CA SER A 37 27.80 18.28 -18.87
C SER A 37 28.18 17.50 -17.61
N ASP A 38 27.19 17.01 -16.88
CA ASP A 38 27.31 16.40 -15.56
C ASP A 38 26.74 14.96 -15.48
N GLY A 39 26.18 14.44 -16.58
CA GLY A 39 25.53 13.14 -16.60
C GLY A 39 24.76 12.88 -17.89
N PHE A 40 23.50 12.44 -17.77
CA PHE A 40 22.61 12.26 -18.91
C PHE A 40 21.15 12.55 -18.56
N LEU A 41 20.40 13.02 -19.56
CA LEU A 41 18.95 13.10 -19.56
C LEU A 41 18.37 11.80 -20.13
N ARG A 42 17.42 11.21 -19.42
CA ARG A 42 16.62 10.07 -19.86
C ARG A 42 15.21 10.55 -20.17
N LEU A 43 14.74 10.33 -21.40
CA LEU A 43 13.36 10.49 -21.81
C LEU A 43 12.72 9.10 -21.97
N ASP A 44 11.59 8.88 -21.30
CA ASP A 44 10.70 7.75 -21.57
C ASP A 44 9.73 8.15 -22.69
N THR A 45 9.82 7.49 -23.84
CA THR A 45 9.03 7.82 -25.04
C THR A 45 7.57 7.40 -24.93
N GLU A 46 7.20 6.52 -23.98
CA GLU A 46 5.82 6.13 -23.73
C GLU A 46 5.10 7.11 -22.80
N THR A 47 5.78 7.56 -21.75
CA THR A 47 5.18 8.42 -20.72
C THR A 47 5.50 9.90 -20.88
N GLY A 48 6.49 10.24 -21.71
CA GLY A 48 7.05 11.59 -21.83
C GLY A 48 7.85 12.03 -20.60
N ALA A 49 8.09 11.14 -19.64
CA ALA A 49 8.82 11.45 -18.42
C ALA A 49 10.29 11.73 -18.73
N VAL A 50 10.82 12.82 -18.16
CA VAL A 50 12.23 13.22 -18.29
C VAL A 50 12.89 13.13 -16.93
N ALA A 51 14.06 12.50 -16.85
CA ALA A 51 14.88 12.46 -15.65
C ALA A 51 16.33 12.85 -15.95
N HIS A 52 16.99 13.55 -15.02
CA HIS A 52 18.39 13.91 -15.09
C HIS A 52 19.19 13.00 -14.16
N CYS A 53 20.09 12.23 -14.75
CA CYS A 53 20.85 11.19 -14.08
C CYS A 53 22.31 11.61 -13.94
N LEU A 54 22.79 11.64 -12.70
CA LEU A 54 24.12 12.06 -12.30
C LEU A 54 24.84 10.91 -11.60
N LYS A 55 26.16 10.83 -11.75
CA LYS A 55 26.98 9.87 -11.00
C LYS A 55 27.39 10.50 -9.66
N ARG A 56 26.96 9.92 -8.54
CA ARG A 56 27.32 10.31 -7.18
C ARG A 56 27.75 9.09 -6.37
N ASP A 57 28.89 9.16 -5.69
CA ASP A 57 29.40 8.10 -4.81
C ASP A 57 29.39 6.69 -5.46
N SER A 58 29.86 6.62 -6.70
CA SER A 58 29.91 5.39 -7.52
C SER A 58 28.54 4.79 -7.90
N ARG A 59 27.43 5.52 -7.72
CA ARG A 59 26.09 5.13 -8.17
C ARG A 59 25.46 6.19 -9.06
N TRP A 60 24.52 5.77 -9.91
CA TRP A 60 23.70 6.70 -10.68
C TRP A 60 22.47 7.08 -9.86
N GLN A 61 22.22 8.37 -9.74
CA GLN A 61 21.01 8.94 -9.13
C GLN A 61 20.28 9.76 -10.19
N CYS A 62 18.99 9.51 -10.36
CA CYS A 62 18.17 10.16 -11.38
C CYS A 62 17.06 10.97 -10.72
N ASP A 63 17.06 12.28 -10.95
CA ASP A 63 16.02 13.20 -10.48
C ASP A 63 15.00 13.42 -11.61
N SER A 64 13.70 13.23 -11.32
CA SER A 64 12.64 13.45 -12.31
C SER A 64 12.49 14.95 -12.58
N LEU A 65 12.65 15.36 -13.84
CA LEU A 65 12.45 16.73 -14.31
C LEU A 65 11.03 16.97 -14.85
N SER A 66 10.35 15.93 -15.31
CA SER A 66 8.92 16.04 -15.60
C SER A 66 8.18 16.21 -14.28
N ALA A 67 7.46 17.33 -14.12
CA ALA A 67 6.44 17.46 -13.09
C ALA A 67 5.50 16.25 -13.24
N GLY A 68 5.46 15.37 -12.25
CA GLY A 68 4.77 14.07 -12.27
C GLY A 68 3.24 14.14 -12.41
N ALA A 69 2.69 15.23 -12.93
CA ALA A 69 1.26 15.47 -13.05
C ALA A 69 0.58 14.52 -14.04
N ALA A 70 1.22 14.14 -15.16
CA ALA A 70 0.54 13.35 -16.19
C ALA A 70 0.31 11.88 -15.79
N SER A 71 1.25 11.25 -15.07
CA SER A 71 1.10 9.85 -14.62
C SER A 71 0.39 9.72 -13.27
N GLN A 72 0.32 10.79 -12.48
CA GLN A 72 -0.30 10.77 -11.15
C GLN A 72 -1.69 11.42 -11.13
N ALA A 73 -2.08 12.21 -12.15
CA ALA A 73 -3.42 12.80 -12.25
C ALA A 73 -4.58 11.81 -12.00
N PRO A 74 -4.61 10.61 -12.61
CA PRO A 74 -5.70 9.66 -12.35
C PRO A 74 -5.72 9.16 -10.90
N ASP A 75 -4.55 8.91 -10.31
CA ASP A 75 -4.43 8.49 -8.92
C ASP A 75 -4.82 9.61 -7.95
N ILE A 76 -4.42 10.85 -8.22
CA ILE A 76 -4.81 12.01 -7.42
C ILE A 76 -6.33 12.22 -7.48
N ALA A 77 -6.94 12.07 -8.66
CA ALA A 77 -8.39 12.17 -8.81
C ALA A 77 -9.13 11.07 -8.02
N ARG A 78 -8.67 9.82 -8.13
CA ARG A 78 -9.21 8.68 -7.38
C ARG A 78 -9.05 8.87 -5.87
N LEU A 79 -7.86 9.27 -5.42
CA LEU A 79 -7.58 9.49 -4.00
C LEU A 79 -8.42 10.64 -3.42
N LYS A 80 -8.63 11.72 -4.18
CA LYS A 80 -9.55 12.80 -3.77
C LYS A 80 -10.97 12.30 -3.60
N LEU A 81 -11.49 11.52 -4.56
CA LEU A 81 -12.83 10.95 -4.47
C LEU A 81 -12.98 10.04 -3.24
N GLN A 82 -12.02 9.14 -3.01
CA GLN A 82 -12.01 8.26 -1.84
C GLN A 82 -11.91 9.05 -0.53
N ASN A 83 -11.16 10.15 -0.50
CA ASN A 83 -11.02 11.00 0.68
C ASN A 83 -12.33 11.70 1.03
N GLU A 84 -13.04 12.24 0.04
CA GLU A 84 -14.36 12.85 0.25
C GLU A 84 -15.39 11.80 0.71
N GLU A 85 -15.41 10.61 0.11
CA GLU A 85 -16.29 9.52 0.56
C GLU A 85 -16.00 9.11 2.02
N LEU A 86 -14.72 9.02 2.40
CA LEU A 86 -14.33 8.68 3.76
C LEU A 86 -14.72 9.79 4.75
N LYS A 87 -14.52 11.07 4.39
CA LYS A 87 -14.96 12.20 5.22
C LYS A 87 -16.47 12.17 5.45
N ASP A 88 -17.25 11.90 4.41
CA ASP A 88 -18.71 11.78 4.51
C ASP A 88 -19.13 10.64 5.46
N ARG A 89 -18.45 9.50 5.37
CA ARG A 89 -18.70 8.37 6.27
C ARG A 89 -18.32 8.69 7.71
N VAL A 90 -17.19 9.35 7.93
CA VAL A 90 -16.76 9.80 9.26
C VAL A 90 -17.77 10.80 9.83
N ALA A 91 -18.19 11.80 9.07
CA ALA A 91 -19.19 12.78 9.51
C ALA A 91 -20.52 12.12 9.90
N ARG A 92 -21.00 11.13 9.12
CA ARG A 92 -22.19 10.33 9.47
C ARG A 92 -22.00 9.54 10.76
N LEU A 93 -20.85 8.88 10.93
CA LEU A 93 -20.56 8.12 12.14
C LEU A 93 -20.44 9.03 13.36
N GLU A 94 -19.80 10.18 13.24
CA GLU A 94 -19.72 11.18 14.30
C GLU A 94 -21.09 11.70 14.69
N GLU A 95 -21.99 11.93 13.72
CA GLU A 95 -23.38 12.32 14.01
C GLU A 95 -24.14 11.19 14.71
N ILE A 96 -23.98 9.94 14.29
CA ILE A 96 -24.58 8.79 14.98
C ILE A 96 -24.08 8.72 16.42
N VAL A 97 -22.77 8.81 16.65
CA VAL A 97 -22.17 8.80 17.99
C VAL A 97 -22.68 9.97 18.82
N ARG A 98 -22.74 11.18 18.25
CA ARG A 98 -23.29 12.37 18.91
C ARG A 98 -24.78 12.18 19.25
N SER A 99 -25.56 11.57 18.37
CA SER A 99 -26.97 11.25 18.61
C SER A 99 -27.13 10.18 19.70
N MET A 100 -26.23 9.21 19.77
CA MET A 100 -26.21 8.18 20.82
C MET A 100 -25.79 8.77 22.16
N THR A 101 -24.81 9.66 22.21
CA THR A 101 -24.36 10.31 23.45
C THR A 101 -25.31 11.43 23.91
N SER A 102 -26.09 12.03 23.01
CA SER A 102 -27.16 12.97 23.38
C SER A 102 -28.46 12.27 23.76
N ARG A 103 -28.76 11.09 23.18
CA ARG A 103 -29.86 10.20 23.61
C ARG A 103 -29.53 9.44 24.90
N ALA A 104 -28.27 9.09 25.12
CA ALA A 104 -27.70 8.80 26.43
C ALA A 104 -27.53 10.12 27.19
N GLY A 105 -28.65 10.85 27.33
CA GLY A 105 -28.69 12.18 27.92
C GLY A 105 -27.89 12.22 29.21
N LYS A 106 -27.20 13.35 29.43
CA LYS A 106 -26.49 13.79 30.64
C LYS A 106 -26.15 12.64 31.59
N PRO A 107 -24.87 12.33 31.89
CA PRO A 107 -24.59 11.38 32.96
C PRO A 107 -25.40 11.85 34.16
N LYS A 108 -26.46 11.11 34.51
CA LYS A 108 -27.12 11.34 35.78
C LYS A 108 -26.01 10.99 36.73
N THR A 109 -25.36 12.01 37.26
CA THR A 109 -24.43 11.96 38.39
C THR A 109 -25.27 11.56 39.59
N LYS A 110 -25.66 10.30 39.54
CA LYS A 110 -26.17 9.41 40.54
C LYS A 110 -26.29 8.11 39.75
N LEU A 111 -25.27 7.28 39.86
CA LEU A 111 -25.46 5.85 39.77
C LEU A 111 -26.59 5.60 40.80
N GLU A 112 -27.85 5.64 40.36
CA GLU A 112 -28.95 5.08 41.12
C GLU A 112 -28.67 3.58 41.05
N LEU A 113 -27.76 3.16 41.94
CA LEU A 113 -27.70 1.79 42.39
C LEU A 113 -29.17 1.42 42.66
N PRO A 114 -29.68 0.35 42.06
CA PRO A 114 -31.03 -0.11 42.35
C PRO A 114 -31.16 -0.18 43.87
N SER A 115 -32.34 0.15 44.39
CA SER A 115 -32.51 0.21 45.84
C SER A 115 -32.13 -1.14 46.46
N ASP A 116 -31.65 -1.15 47.70
CA ASP A 116 -31.25 -2.39 48.39
C ASP A 116 -32.38 -3.46 48.33
N GLN A 117 -33.63 -3.01 48.29
CA GLN A 117 -34.82 -3.86 48.09
C GLN A 117 -34.87 -4.57 46.73
N GLU A 118 -34.52 -3.88 45.64
CA GLU A 118 -34.47 -4.48 44.30
C GLU A 118 -33.30 -5.47 44.18
N LEU A 119 -32.16 -5.16 44.82
CA LEU A 119 -31.03 -6.09 44.92
C LEU A 119 -31.44 -7.34 45.71
N ASP A 120 -32.10 -7.19 46.84
CA ASP A 120 -32.58 -8.31 47.66
C ASP A 120 -33.61 -9.17 46.91
N GLU A 121 -34.50 -8.56 46.13
CA GLU A 121 -35.45 -9.28 45.30
C GLU A 121 -34.75 -10.10 44.20
N MET A 122 -33.78 -9.49 43.51
CA MET A 122 -32.96 -10.18 42.50
C MET A 122 -32.13 -11.30 43.13
N MET A 123 -31.47 -11.04 44.26
CA MET A 123 -30.67 -12.02 44.98
C MET A 123 -31.52 -13.20 45.47
N GLY A 124 -32.73 -12.94 45.96
CA GLY A 124 -33.69 -13.97 46.35
C GLY A 124 -34.18 -14.82 45.16
N PHE A 125 -34.30 -14.23 43.97
CA PHE A 125 -34.57 -14.98 42.74
C PHE A 125 -33.40 -15.89 42.35
N PHE A 126 -32.16 -15.37 42.39
CA PHE A 126 -30.95 -16.14 42.13
C PHE A 126 -30.77 -17.28 43.13
N GLU A 127 -31.02 -17.06 44.42
CA GLU A 127 -30.93 -18.10 45.45
C GLU A 127 -31.91 -19.25 45.21
N LYS A 128 -33.16 -18.93 44.83
CA LYS A 128 -34.17 -19.94 44.49
C LYS A 128 -33.77 -20.77 43.26
N LEU A 129 -33.19 -20.13 42.24
CA LEU A 129 -32.68 -20.81 41.05
C LEU A 129 -31.55 -21.79 41.39
N VAL A 130 -30.54 -21.33 42.15
CA VAL A 130 -29.41 -22.17 42.58
C VAL A 130 -29.87 -23.31 43.48
N SER A 131 -30.76 -23.05 44.44
CA SER A 131 -31.33 -24.08 45.32
C SER A 131 -32.10 -25.16 44.54
N ARG A 132 -32.86 -24.75 43.52
CA ARG A 132 -33.59 -25.69 42.66
C ARG A 132 -32.66 -26.50 41.77
N PHE A 133 -31.62 -25.87 41.23
CA PHE A 133 -30.59 -26.53 40.44
C PHE A 133 -29.82 -27.58 41.26
N MET A 134 -29.39 -27.23 42.48
CA MET A 134 -28.64 -28.15 43.34
C MET A 134 -29.48 -29.35 43.81
N ARG A 135 -30.79 -29.18 44.03
CA ARG A 135 -31.70 -30.30 44.30
C ARG A 135 -31.78 -31.26 43.12
N PHE A 136 -31.96 -30.72 41.91
CA PHE A 136 -31.98 -31.52 40.69
C PHE A 136 -30.66 -32.26 40.46
N ALA A 137 -29.51 -31.60 40.70
CA ALA A 137 -28.20 -32.21 40.56
C ALA A 137 -27.98 -33.40 41.52
N ARG A 138 -28.46 -33.31 42.77
CA ARG A 138 -28.41 -34.42 43.73
C ARG A 138 -29.28 -35.60 43.30
N THR A 139 -30.49 -35.34 42.79
CA THR A 139 -31.37 -36.38 42.23
C THR A 139 -30.71 -37.16 41.09
N LEU A 140 -29.78 -36.55 40.34
CA LEU A 140 -29.03 -37.23 39.29
C LEU A 140 -27.76 -37.93 39.79
N GLN A 141 -27.24 -37.56 40.96
CA GLN A 141 -26.05 -38.15 41.56
C GLN A 141 -26.35 -39.31 42.50
N ASP A 142 -27.54 -39.38 43.08
CA ASP A 142 -27.97 -40.52 43.87
C ASP A 142 -28.21 -41.71 42.91
N PRO A 143 -27.45 -42.82 43.02
CA PRO A 143 -27.80 -44.05 42.32
C PRO A 143 -29.18 -44.53 42.82
N PRO A 144 -30.00 -45.17 41.97
CA PRO A 144 -31.29 -45.71 42.41
C PRO A 144 -31.05 -46.63 43.61
N GLY A 145 -31.62 -46.25 44.75
CA GLY A 145 -31.55 -47.04 45.98
C GLY A 145 -32.12 -48.44 45.73
N GLU A 146 -31.27 -49.43 45.99
CA GLU A 146 -31.62 -50.84 46.09
C GLU A 146 -32.43 -51.01 47.38
N ASP A 147 -33.74 -50.94 47.28
CA ASP A 147 -34.68 -51.26 48.36
C ASP A 147 -34.83 -52.81 48.43
N ILE A 148 -34.20 -53.44 49.42
CA ILE A 148 -34.62 -54.75 49.99
C ILE A 148 -35.44 -54.47 51.25
#